data_AF-A0A1B6KXY4-F1
#
_entry.id   AF-A0A1B6KXY4-F1
#
_cell.length_a   1.000
_cell.length_b   1.000
_cell.length_c   1.000
_cell.angle_alpha   90.00
_cell.angle_beta   90.00
_cell.angle_gamma   90.00
#
_symmetry.space_group_name_H-M   'P 1'
#
loop_
_entity.id
_entity.type
_entity.pdbx_description
1 polymer ?
#
loop_
_entity_poly.entity_id
_entity_poly.type
_entity_poly.pdbx_seq_one_letter_code
_entity_poly.pdbx_strand_id
1 'polypeptide(L)'
;CYKEGERIALFIAEGGPECLKDNQDQIQQCVNSTFSRYLPKDVTVQKEEPPLFQLGKKECGDISKLQQCVVEHLEKCSEPTPSNVVDSLIAYVRKVTPCQQYEPNDASTLPINSVVALSAIVALVRQLH
;
A
#
# COMPACT_ATOMS: atom_id res chain seq x y z
N CYS A 1 -0.76 24.04 9.50
CA CYS A 1 0.19 23.07 8.91
C CYS A 1 1.47 23.06 9.72
N TYR A 2 1.67 22.07 10.59
CA TYR A 2 2.87 21.95 11.41
C TYR A 2 3.48 20.58 11.08
N LYS A 3 4.71 20.58 10.52
CA LYS A 3 5.62 19.45 10.18
C LYS A 3 5.75 19.00 8.71
N GLU A 4 4.68 18.87 7.92
CA GLU A 4 4.79 18.38 6.51
C GLU A 4 4.34 19.41 5.45
N GLY A 5 4.32 20.69 5.81
CA GLY A 5 3.85 21.76 4.93
C GLY A 5 4.62 21.86 3.61
N GLU A 6 5.92 21.53 3.59
CA GLU A 6 6.75 21.60 2.39
C GLU A 6 6.33 20.59 1.33
N ARG A 7 6.01 19.35 1.71
CA ARG A 7 5.55 18.31 0.77
C ARG A 7 4.19 18.65 0.19
N ILE A 8 3.31 19.21 1.01
CA ILE A 8 1.99 19.68 0.57
C ILE A 8 2.15 20.90 -0.36
N ALA A 9 3.06 21.82 -0.03
CA ALA A 9 3.35 22.98 -0.87
C ALA A 9 3.91 22.57 -2.23
N LEU A 10 4.83 21.59 -2.27
CA LEU A 10 5.37 21.04 -3.51
C LEU A 10 4.27 20.37 -4.34
N PHE A 11 3.44 19.54 -3.71
CA PHE A 11 2.28 18.92 -4.36
C PHE A 11 1.34 19.96 -5.00
N ILE A 12 1.07 21.07 -4.30
CA ILE A 12 0.23 22.15 -4.84
C ILE A 12 0.95 22.90 -5.97
N ALA A 13 2.24 23.21 -5.80
CA ALA A 13 3.03 23.93 -6.79
C ALA A 13 3.16 23.17 -8.12
N GLU A 14 3.17 21.84 -8.08
CA GLU A 14 3.23 20.96 -9.25
C GLU A 14 1.84 20.55 -9.78
N GLY A 15 0.79 21.32 -9.46
CA GLY A 15 -0.54 21.12 -10.02
C GLY A 15 -1.24 19.85 -9.54
N GLY A 16 -0.89 19.35 -8.35
CA GLY A 16 -1.48 18.15 -7.77
C GLY A 16 -3.01 18.20 -7.64
N PRO A 17 -3.61 19.28 -7.09
CA PRO A 17 -5.05 19.42 -7.02
C PRO A 17 -5.75 19.37 -8.38
N GLU A 18 -5.17 20.00 -9.41
CA GLU A 18 -5.67 20.03 -10.78
C GLU A 18 -5.59 18.64 -11.41
N CYS A 19 -4.44 17.96 -11.28
CA CYS A 19 -4.25 16.58 -11.75
C CYS A 19 -5.27 15.60 -11.13
N LEU A 20 -5.52 15.70 -9.82
CA LEU A 20 -6.52 14.87 -9.15
C LEU A 20 -7.94 15.17 -9.64
N LYS A 21 -8.25 16.45 -9.89
CA LYS A 21 -9.56 16.87 -10.39
C LYS A 21 -9.80 16.37 -11.81
N ASP A 22 -8.81 16.48 -12.69
CA ASP A 22 -8.92 16.06 -14.09
C ASP A 22 -9.03 14.53 -14.21
N ASN A 23 -8.53 13.78 -13.22
CA ASN A 23 -8.65 12.32 -13.15
C ASN A 23 -9.76 11.82 -12.21
N GLN A 24 -10.67 12.70 -11.76
CA GLN A 24 -11.69 12.36 -10.77
C GLN A 24 -12.55 11.15 -11.19
N ASP A 25 -12.99 11.11 -12.45
CA ASP A 25 -13.85 10.04 -12.96
C ASP A 25 -13.12 8.69 -12.99
N GLN A 26 -11.84 8.70 -13.36
CA GLN A 26 -10.98 7.53 -13.42
C GLN A 26 -10.67 7.03 -12.01
N ILE A 27 -10.38 7.93 -11.07
CA ILE A 27 -10.23 7.59 -9.65
C ILE A 27 -11.52 6.96 -9.12
N GLN A 28 -12.68 7.53 -9.44
CA GLN A 28 -13.96 6.96 -9.05
C GLN A 28 -14.19 5.57 -9.66
N GLN A 29 -13.77 5.35 -10.91
CA GLN A 29 -13.81 4.03 -11.55
C GLN A 29 -12.89 3.03 -10.84
N CYS A 30 -11.66 3.43 -10.45
CA CYS A 30 -10.75 2.60 -9.67
C CYS A 30 -11.37 2.20 -8.32
N VAL A 31 -12.02 3.14 -7.63
CA VAL A 31 -12.73 2.86 -6.38
C VAL A 31 -13.91 1.91 -6.61
N ASN A 32 -14.72 2.15 -7.64
CA ASN A 32 -15.88 1.31 -7.93
C ASN A 32 -15.47 -0.11 -8.33
N SER A 33 -14.45 -0.28 -9.17
CA SER A 33 -13.98 -1.60 -9.59
C SER A 33 -13.38 -2.41 -8.44
N THR A 34 -12.82 -1.73 -7.44
CA THR A 34 -12.09 -2.36 -6.34
C THR A 34 -12.94 -2.54 -5.09
N PHE A 35 -13.67 -1.49 -4.68
CA PHE A 35 -14.36 -1.40 -3.40
C PHE A 35 -15.89 -1.49 -3.46
N SER A 36 -16.51 -1.50 -4.64
CA SER A 36 -17.99 -1.59 -4.76
C SER A 36 -18.61 -2.74 -3.98
N ARG A 37 -17.89 -3.85 -3.84
CA ARG A 37 -18.35 -5.02 -3.09
C ARG A 37 -18.42 -4.84 -1.57
N TYR A 38 -17.75 -3.83 -1.02
CA TYR A 38 -17.80 -3.50 0.41
C TYR A 38 -18.89 -2.49 0.73
N LEU A 39 -19.42 -1.82 -0.30
CA LEU A 39 -20.53 -0.91 -0.12
C LEU A 39 -21.81 -1.71 0.09
N PRO A 40 -22.63 -1.37 1.11
CA PRO A 40 -23.93 -1.99 1.28
C PRO A 40 -24.78 -1.73 0.04
N LYS A 41 -25.35 -2.80 -0.54
CA LYS A 41 -26.20 -2.72 -1.74
C LYS A 41 -27.57 -2.10 -1.44
N ASP A 42 -27.98 -2.15 -0.18
CA ASP A 42 -29.26 -1.64 0.30
C ASP A 42 -29.00 -0.47 1.26
N VAL A 43 -29.34 0.74 0.81
CA VAL A 43 -29.35 1.97 1.64
C VAL A 43 -30.64 1.97 2.48
N THR A 44 -30.92 0.88 3.19
CA THR A 44 -31.95 0.86 4.25
C THR A 44 -31.19 1.08 5.55
N VAL A 45 -30.83 2.33 5.79
CA VAL A 45 -30.05 2.79 6.94
C VAL A 45 -30.92 2.65 8.20
N GLN A 46 -30.95 1.45 8.79
CA GLN A 46 -31.43 1.18 10.15
C GLN A 46 -30.56 0.12 10.82
N LYS A 47 -29.25 0.14 10.57
CA LYS A 47 -28.29 -0.59 11.40
C LYS A 47 -27.53 0.44 12.23
N GLU A 48 -27.73 0.39 13.54
CA GLU A 48 -27.12 1.30 14.53
C GLU A 48 -25.59 1.21 14.55
N GLU A 49 -25.00 0.21 13.87
CA GLU A 49 -23.56 0.04 13.74
C GLU A 49 -23.13 -0.15 12.27
N PRO A 50 -22.15 0.62 11.77
CA PRO A 50 -21.60 0.44 10.45
C PRO A 50 -20.94 -0.96 10.35
N PRO A 51 -21.04 -1.64 9.20
CA PRO A 51 -20.38 -2.93 9.03
C PRO A 51 -18.88 -2.80 9.29
N LEU A 52 -18.36 -3.64 10.18
CA LEU A 52 -16.95 -3.61 10.57
C LEU A 52 -16.07 -3.96 9.37
N PHE A 53 -15.38 -2.96 8.82
CA PHE A 53 -14.38 -3.15 7.78
C PHE A 53 -13.07 -3.65 8.41
N GLN A 54 -12.74 -4.92 8.19
CA GLN A 54 -11.53 -5.55 8.71
C GLN A 54 -10.47 -5.64 7.61
N LEU A 55 -9.27 -5.14 7.89
CA LEU A 55 -8.14 -5.17 6.94
C LEU A 55 -7.45 -6.55 6.94
N GLY A 56 -8.06 -7.51 6.24
CA GLY A 56 -7.49 -8.83 5.97
C GLY A 56 -6.67 -8.88 4.67
N LYS A 57 -6.16 -10.07 4.33
CA LYS A 57 -5.34 -10.30 3.12
C LYS A 57 -6.02 -9.79 1.84
N LYS A 58 -7.33 -10.03 1.74
CA LYS A 58 -8.12 -9.68 0.55
C LYS A 58 -8.27 -8.17 0.44
N GLU A 59 -8.63 -7.51 1.54
CA GLU A 59 -8.82 -6.07 1.65
C GLU A 59 -7.53 -5.31 1.37
N CYS A 60 -6.41 -5.78 1.91
CA CYS A 60 -5.10 -5.19 1.67
C CYS A 60 -4.63 -5.39 0.22
N GLY A 61 -4.92 -6.55 -0.39
CA GLY A 61 -4.68 -6.77 -1.81
C GLY A 61 -5.53 -5.86 -2.71
N ASP A 62 -6.75 -5.53 -2.28
CA ASP A 62 -7.58 -4.56 -2.98
C ASP A 62 -7.09 -3.12 -2.79
N ILE A 63 -6.54 -2.75 -1.63
CA ILE A 63 -5.83 -1.47 -1.48
C ILE A 63 -4.66 -1.38 -2.48
N SER A 64 -3.88 -2.45 -2.67
CA SER A 64 -2.80 -2.47 -3.67
C SER A 64 -3.33 -2.27 -5.10
N LYS A 65 -4.47 -2.89 -5.45
CA LYS A 65 -5.09 -2.70 -6.77
C LYS A 65 -5.59 -1.27 -6.96
N LEU A 66 -6.20 -0.69 -5.94
CA LEU A 66 -6.64 0.70 -5.97
C LEU A 66 -5.44 1.63 -6.16
N GLN A 67 -4.36 1.41 -5.39
CA GLN A 67 -3.11 2.16 -5.51
C GLN A 67 -2.59 2.14 -6.95
N GLN A 68 -2.41 0.95 -7.52
CA GLN A 68 -1.90 0.78 -8.87
C GLN A 68 -2.79 1.48 -9.91
N CYS A 69 -4.11 1.28 -9.82
CA CYS A 69 -5.07 1.90 -10.73
C CYS A 69 -5.01 3.44 -10.67
N VAL A 70 -5.01 4.01 -9.47
CA VAL A 70 -4.96 5.47 -9.28
C VAL A 70 -3.62 6.03 -9.78
N VAL A 71 -2.51 5.41 -9.40
CA VAL A 71 -1.16 5.87 -9.79
C VAL A 71 -1.00 5.84 -11.32
N GLU A 72 -1.47 4.80 -12.00
CA GLU A 72 -1.42 4.71 -13.47
C GLU A 72 -2.16 5.87 -14.17
N HIS A 73 -3.25 6.36 -13.59
CA HIS A 73 -3.94 7.54 -14.12
C HIS A 73 -3.19 8.84 -13.83
N LEU A 74 -2.64 8.99 -12.62
CA LEU A 74 -1.92 10.20 -12.22
C LEU A 74 -0.54 10.34 -12.87
N GLU A 75 0.07 9.23 -13.29
CA GLU A 75 1.31 9.23 -14.10
C GLU A 75 1.15 9.92 -15.46
N LYS A 76 -0.10 10.15 -15.91
CA LYS A 76 -0.41 10.85 -17.17
C LYS A 76 -0.46 12.37 -16.99
N CYS A 77 -0.35 12.87 -15.76
CA CYS A 77 -0.24 14.30 -15.50
C CYS A 77 1.11 14.86 -15.96
N SER A 78 1.18 16.19 -16.13
CA SER A 78 2.39 16.86 -16.64
C SER A 78 3.60 16.66 -15.72
N GLU A 79 3.37 16.71 -14.41
CA GLU A 79 4.40 16.54 -13.40
C GLU A 79 4.27 15.16 -12.73
N PRO A 80 5.37 14.51 -12.34
CA PRO A 80 5.35 13.19 -11.70
C PRO A 80 5.05 13.26 -10.19
N THR A 81 5.13 14.42 -9.56
CA THR A 81 4.93 14.53 -8.10
C THR A 81 3.54 14.12 -7.63
N PRO A 82 2.42 14.45 -8.32
CA PRO A 82 1.11 14.03 -7.87
C PRO A 82 0.96 12.51 -7.76
N SER A 83 1.46 11.74 -8.73
CA SER A 83 1.45 10.27 -8.66
C SER A 83 2.36 9.75 -7.56
N ASN A 84 3.58 10.27 -7.44
CA ASN A 84 4.55 9.87 -6.42
C ASN A 84 4.06 10.13 -4.98
N VAL A 85 3.39 11.26 -4.74
CA VAL A 85 2.82 11.61 -3.44
C VAL A 85 1.68 10.67 -3.09
N VAL A 86 0.77 10.39 -4.02
CA VAL A 86 -0.35 9.45 -3.79
C VAL A 86 0.16 8.03 -3.57
N ASP A 87 1.13 7.58 -4.37
CA ASP A 87 1.78 6.27 -4.20
C ASP A 87 2.41 6.14 -2.81
N SER A 88 3.22 7.13 -2.42
CA SER A 88 3.87 7.17 -1.11
C SER A 88 2.88 7.22 0.05
N LEU A 89 1.76 7.95 -0.12
CA LEU A 89 0.71 8.04 0.88
C LEU A 89 0.02 6.69 1.08
N ILE A 90 -0.37 6.00 0.01
CA ILE A 90 -1.04 4.70 0.11
C ILE A 90 -0.06 3.64 0.63
N ALA A 91 1.19 3.66 0.20
CA ALA A 91 2.24 2.80 0.74
C ALA A 91 2.43 3.04 2.25
N TYR A 92 2.43 4.29 2.71
CA TYR A 92 2.47 4.62 4.13
C TYR A 92 1.25 4.07 4.87
N VAL A 93 0.03 4.26 4.34
CA VAL A 93 -1.21 3.71 4.91
C VAL A 93 -1.12 2.19 5.06
N ARG A 94 -0.63 1.47 4.05
CA ARG A 94 -0.44 0.02 4.12
C ARG A 94 0.57 -0.36 5.21
N LYS A 95 1.66 0.38 5.33
CA LYS A 95 2.71 0.18 6.34
C LYS A 95 2.24 0.40 7.77
N VAL A 96 1.34 1.35 8.02
CA VAL A 96 0.86 1.68 9.38
C VAL A 96 -0.46 0.98 9.74
N THR A 97 -0.93 0.08 8.90
CA THR A 97 -2.13 -0.73 9.11
C THR A 97 -1.77 -2.22 9.14
N PRO A 98 -2.71 -3.12 9.49
CA PRO A 98 -2.48 -4.55 9.38
C PRO A 98 -2.06 -5.02 7.99
N CYS A 99 -2.21 -4.19 6.94
CA CYS A 99 -1.77 -4.50 5.59
C CYS A 99 -0.28 -4.71 5.41
N GLN A 100 0.56 -4.22 6.32
CA GLN A 100 2.00 -4.45 6.29
C GLN A 100 2.35 -5.95 6.24
N GLN A 101 1.51 -6.82 6.81
CA GLN A 101 1.73 -8.28 6.82
C GLN A 101 1.38 -8.96 5.47
N TYR A 102 0.81 -8.23 4.52
CA TYR A 102 0.32 -8.75 3.24
C TYR A 102 0.99 -8.12 2.02
N GLU A 103 2.16 -7.47 2.18
CA GLU A 103 2.96 -7.00 1.05
C GLU A 103 3.36 -8.17 0.13
N PRO A 104 3.32 -8.00 -1.21
CA PRO A 104 3.80 -9.01 -2.14
C PRO A 104 5.33 -9.11 -2.02
N ASN A 105 5.75 -10.03 -1.15
CA ASN A 105 7.11 -10.50 -0.83
C ASN A 105 7.80 -9.82 0.37
N ASP A 106 7.54 -10.34 1.57
CA ASP A 106 8.61 -11.06 2.27
C ASP A 106 8.22 -12.54 2.26
N ALA A 107 8.90 -13.34 1.43
CA ALA A 107 8.89 -14.78 1.60
C ALA A 107 9.38 -15.07 3.02
N SER A 108 8.51 -15.62 3.87
CA SER A 108 8.84 -16.30 5.12
C SER A 108 10.08 -15.74 5.83
N THR A 109 9.95 -14.64 6.57
CA THR A 109 10.91 -14.37 7.66
C THR A 109 10.66 -15.41 8.73
N LEU A 110 11.22 -16.61 8.55
CA LEU A 110 11.50 -17.50 9.67
C LEU A 110 12.27 -16.65 10.68
N PRO A 111 11.91 -16.66 11.98
CA PRO A 111 12.78 -16.08 12.98
C PRO A 111 14.08 -16.90 12.92
N ILE A 112 15.15 -16.29 12.41
CA ILE A 112 16.48 -16.89 12.39
C ILE A 112 17.00 -16.86 13.83
N ASN A 113 16.42 -17.70 14.68
CA ASN A 113 17.08 -18.12 15.90
C ASN A 113 18.17 -19.09 15.49
N SER A 114 19.36 -18.53 15.30
CA SER A 114 20.64 -19.08 15.76
C SER A 114 20.80 -20.60 15.66
N VAL A 115 21.21 -21.09 14.50
CA VAL A 115 22.12 -22.25 14.40
C VAL A 115 23.21 -21.91 13.40
N VAL A 116 24.03 -20.92 13.77
CA VAL A 116 25.41 -20.85 13.31
C VAL A 116 26.19 -21.84 14.17
N ALA A 117 26.34 -23.07 13.71
CA ALA A 117 27.44 -23.96 14.08
C ALA A 117 27.32 -25.27 13.28
N LEU A 118 28.47 -25.81 12.89
CA LEU A 118 28.69 -27.16 12.34
C LEU A 118 28.56 -27.34 10.82
N SER A 119 29.37 -26.63 10.04
CA SER A 119 29.96 -27.24 8.84
C SER A 119 31.44 -26.90 8.60
N ALA A 120 32.03 -25.98 9.37
CA ALA A 120 33.48 -25.73 9.33
C ALA A 120 34.35 -26.84 9.97
N ILE A 121 33.77 -27.84 10.65
CA ILE A 121 34.55 -28.94 11.26
C ILE A 121 35.01 -29.98 10.23
N VAL A 122 34.35 -30.11 9.07
CA VAL A 122 34.73 -31.10 8.05
C VAL A 122 36.07 -30.77 7.37
N ALA A 123 36.50 -29.51 7.40
CA ALA A 123 37.77 -29.09 6.78
C ALA A 123 39.01 -29.33 7.66
N LEU A 124 38.87 -29.41 8.99
CA LEU A 124 40.00 -29.57 9.90
C LEU A 124 40.36 -31.04 10.20
N VAL A 125 39.40 -31.97 10.10
CA VAL A 125 39.67 -33.40 10.37
C VAL A 125 40.45 -34.07 9.22
N ARG A 126 40.34 -33.56 7.98
CA ARG A 126 41.09 -34.09 6.83
C ARG A 126 42.58 -33.68 6.78
N GLN A 127 43.05 -32.83 7.68
CA GLN A 127 44.48 -32.48 7.80
C GLN A 127 45.18 -33.19 8.96
N LEU A 128 44.50 -34.10 9.69
CA LEU A 128 45.07 -34.77 10.86
C LEU A 128 44.87 -36.31 10.90
N HIS A 129 44.47 -36.95 9.79
CA HIS A 129 44.68 -38.39 9.58
C HIS A 129 44.98 -38.67 8.10
#